data_AF-A0AAD4T1G4-F1
#
_entry.id   AF-A0AAD4T1G4-F1
#
_cell.length_a   1.000
_cell.length_b   1.000
_cell.length_c   1.000
_cell.angle_alpha   90.00
_cell.angle_beta   90.00
_cell.angle_gamma   90.00
#
_symmetry.space_group_name_H-M   'P 1'
#
loop_
_entity.id
_entity.type
_entity.pdbx_description
1 polymer ?
#
loop_
_entity_poly.entity_id
_entity_poly.type
_entity_poly.pdbx_seq_one_letter_code
_entity_poly.pdbx_strand_id
1 'polypeptide(L)' 'SKQRDGEKCIILTCSFTPGSCSLTAYKLTPSGYEWGRANKESGSNPHGYLPSFYEKVPWIFHGSRYW' A
#
# COMPACT_ATOMS: atom_id res chain seq x y z
N SER A 1 -5.55 -15.75 15.49
CA SER A 1 -5.57 -15.08 14.17
C SER A 1 -4.12 -14.79 13.76
N LYS A 2 -3.72 -15.09 12.51
CA LYS A 2 -2.33 -14.88 12.07
C LYS A 2 -2.13 -13.39 11.80
N GLN A 3 -1.42 -12.69 12.67
CA GLN A 3 -1.02 -11.31 12.41
C GLN A 3 -0.07 -11.33 11.21
N ARG A 4 -0.42 -10.60 10.15
CA ARG A 4 0.47 -10.44 9.00
C ARG A 4 1.71 -9.69 9.47
N ASP A 5 2.88 -10.20 9.12
CA ASP A 5 4.15 -9.51 9.37
C ASP A 5 4.13 -8.21 8.55
N GLY A 6 4.01 -7.07 9.24
CA GLY A 6 3.92 -5.75 8.61
C GLY A 6 5.16 -5.41 7.77
N GLU A 7 6.30 -6.03 8.10
CA GLU A 7 7.54 -5.88 7.34
C GLU A 7 7.53 -6.63 6.01
N LYS A 8 6.66 -7.65 5.87
CA LYS A 8 6.60 -8.53 4.69
C LYS A 8 5.34 -8.32 3.85
N CYS A 9 4.51 -7.34 4.19
CA CYS A 9 3.29 -7.04 3.46
C CYS A 9 3.42 -5.72 2.71
N ILE A 10 2.95 -5.72 1.45
CA ILE A 10 2.88 -4.53 0.62
C ILE A 10 1.44 -4.28 0.15
N ILE A 11 1.17 -3.04 -0.19
CA ILE A 11 -0.02 -2.60 -0.91
C ILE A 11 0.42 -2.29 -2.33
N LEU A 12 -0.17 -2.97 -3.32
CA LEU A 12 0.06 -2.70 -4.72
C LEU A 12 -1.12 -1.92 -5.27
N THR A 13 -0.90 -0.66 -5.66
CA THR A 13 -1.92 0.16 -6.31
C THR A 13 -1.81 0.01 -7.81
N CYS A 14 -2.93 -0.30 -8.46
CA CYS A 14 -3.08 -0.27 -9.91
C CYS A 14 -3.90 0.95 -10.32
N SER A 15 -3.27 1.88 -11.01
CA SER A 15 -3.94 3.07 -11.54
C SER A 15 -4.13 2.88 -13.04
N PHE A 16 -5.40 2.89 -13.47
CA PHE A 16 -5.73 2.77 -14.89
C PHE A 16 -5.60 4.12 -15.58
N THR A 17 -4.86 4.12 -16.67
CA THR A 17 -4.74 5.23 -17.62
C THR A 17 -5.26 4.75 -18.97
N PRO A 18 -5.74 5.62 -19.88
CA PRO A 18 -6.24 5.15 -21.17
C PRO A 18 -5.18 4.32 -21.92
N GLY A 19 -5.47 3.03 -22.15
CA GLY A 19 -4.59 2.10 -22.85
C GLY A 19 -3.45 1.48 -22.01
N SER A 20 -3.38 1.74 -20.70
CA SER A 20 -2.32 1.19 -19.84
C SER A 20 -2.71 1.15 -18.36
N CYS A 21 -1.81 0.64 -17.51
CA CYS A 21 -1.93 0.82 -16.07
C CYS A 21 -0.54 1.10 -15.46
N SER A 22 -0.53 1.87 -14.38
CA SER A 22 0.65 2.12 -13.56
C SER A 22 0.53 1.37 -12.25
N LEU A 23 1.52 0.54 -11.95
CA LEU A 23 1.59 -0.22 -10.70
C LEU A 23 2.61 0.43 -9.76
N THR A 24 2.22 0.69 -8.51
CA THR A 24 3.13 1.18 -7.47
C THR A 24 2.95 0.37 -6.19
N ALA A 25 4.06 -0.04 -5.59
CA ALA A 25 4.07 -0.77 -4.32
C ALA A 25 4.41 0.16 -3.15
N TYR A 26 3.70 -0.03 -2.04
CA TYR A 26 3.88 0.70 -0.80
C TYR A 26 3.94 -0.25 0.38
N LYS A 27 4.62 0.17 1.46
CA LYS A 27 4.63 -0.49 2.75
C LYS A 27 4.19 0.50 3.83
N LEU A 28 3.48 0.03 4.85
CA LEU A 28 3.16 0.84 6.01
C LEU A 28 4.39 1.02 6.90
N THR A 29 4.57 2.24 7.42
CA THR A 29 5.47 2.46 8.55
C THR A 29 4.82 1.96 9.85
N PRO A 30 5.57 1.73 10.94
CA PRO A 30 4.99 1.33 12.22
C PRO A 30 3.91 2.30 12.71
N SER A 31 4.15 3.61 12.61
CA SER A 31 3.18 4.64 12.97
C SER A 31 1.94 4.61 12.07
N GLY A 32 2.10 4.34 10.77
CA GLY A 32 0.98 4.16 9.85
C GLY A 32 0.12 2.94 10.17
N TYR A 33 0.73 1.84 10.59
CA TYR A 33 0.00 0.65 11.04
C TYR A 33 -0.81 0.92 12.31
N GLU A 34 -0.21 1.56 13.31
CA GLU A 34 -0.89 1.91 14.57
C GLU A 34 -2.06 2.87 14.32
N TRP A 35 -1.82 3.93 13.56
CA TRP A 35 -2.87 4.89 13.19
C TRP A 35 -3.99 4.22 12.40
N GLY A 36 -3.66 3.41 11.38
CA GLY A 36 -4.64 2.74 10.53
C GLY A 36 -5.51 1.72 11.28
N ARG A 37 -4.96 1.08 12.34
CA ARG A 37 -5.72 0.18 13.21
C ARG A 37 -6.69 0.91 14.14
N ALA A 38 -6.34 2.12 14.56
CA ALA A 38 -7.18 2.95 15.44
C ALA A 38 -8.24 3.76 14.66
N ASN A 39 -7.96 4.08 13.39
CA ASN A 39 -8.85 4.87 12.55
C ASN A 39 -10.18 4.13 12.28
N LYS A 40 -11.30 4.83 12.51
CA LYS A 40 -12.67 4.36 12.23
C LYS A 40 -13.38 5.17 11.16
N GLU A 41 -12.74 6.23 10.67
CA GLU A 41 -13.29 7.12 9.66
C GLU A 41 -13.02 6.55 8.26
N SER A 42 -14.09 6.45 7.45
CA SER A 42 -14.03 5.94 6.07
C SER A 42 -14.03 7.04 5.00
N GLY A 43 -13.94 8.32 5.40
CA GLY A 43 -13.93 9.45 4.49
C GLY A 43 -12.57 9.64 3.79
N SER A 44 -12.53 10.45 2.74
CA SER A 44 -11.30 10.69 1.96
C SER A 44 -10.19 11.44 2.70
N ASN A 45 -10.53 12.16 3.78
CA ASN A 45 -9.60 12.96 4.58
C ASN A 45 -9.77 12.63 6.07
N PRO A 46 -9.40 11.42 6.51
CA PRO A 46 -9.53 11.03 7.90
C PRO A 46 -8.60 11.86 8.79
N HIS A 47 -9.06 12.19 9.99
CA HIS A 47 -8.33 13.06 10.90
C HIS A 47 -6.95 12.49 11.29
N GLY A 48 -5.92 13.33 11.25
CA GLY A 48 -4.55 12.96 11.63
C GLY A 48 -3.81 12.07 10.61
N TYR A 49 -4.34 11.90 9.40
CA TYR A 49 -3.61 11.26 8.31
C TYR A 49 -2.31 12.03 7.99
N LEU A 50 -1.21 11.30 7.84
CA LEU A 50 0.09 11.84 7.45
C LEU A 50 0.68 11.03 6.27
N PRO A 51 1.32 11.70 5.29
CA PRO A 51 2.00 10.99 4.19
C PRO A 51 3.12 10.06 4.64
N SER A 52 3.66 10.23 5.84
CA SER A 52 4.70 9.38 6.44
C SER A 52 4.19 8.03 6.96
N PHE A 53 2.89 7.75 6.85
CA PHE A 53 2.31 6.46 7.25
C PHE A 53 2.60 5.32 6.29
N TYR A 54 3.10 5.64 5.10
CA TYR A 54 3.58 4.65 4.16
C TYR A 54 4.81 5.16 3.43
N GLU A 55 5.57 4.22 2.90
CA GLU A 55 6.73 4.47 2.06
C GLU A 55 6.59 3.69 0.75
N LYS A 56 7.12 4.27 -0.33
CA LYS A 56 7.21 3.57 -1.62
C LYS A 56 8.33 2.56 -1.55
N VAL A 57 8.08 1.33 -1.98
CA VAL A 57 9.09 0.27 -1.98
C VAL A 57 9.50 -0.13 -3.40
N PRO A 58 10.79 -0.43 -3.64
CA PRO A 58 11.23 -1.01 -4.91
C PRO A 58 10.58 -2.37 -5.14
N TRP A 59 10.15 -2.62 -6.37
CA TRP A 59 9.60 -3.91 -6.78
C TRP A 59 9.87 -4.12 -8.27
N ILE A 60 9.88 -5.39 -8.69
CA ILE A 60 10.11 -5.78 -10.07
C ILE A 60 8.97 -6.69 -10.50
N PHE A 61 8.39 -6.39 -11.66
CA PHE A 61 7.49 -7.31 -12.33
C PHE A 61 8.31 -8.33 -13.12
N HIS A 62 8.24 -9.60 -12.73
CA HIS A 62 8.76 -10.69 -13.53
C HIS A 62 7.63 -11.22 -14.41
N GLY A 63 7.66 -10.87 -15.71
CA GLY A 63 6.81 -11.51 -16.68
C GLY A 63 7.27 -12.96 -16.89
N SER A 64 6.51 -13.93 -16.41
CA SER A 64 6.65 -15.30 -16.90
C SER A 64 6.20 -15.32 -18.35
N ARG A 65 7.14 -15.50 -19.28
CA ARG A 65 6.83 -15.75 -20.69
C ARG A 65 6.11 -17.10 -20.81
N TYR A 66 4.80 -17.07 -20.71
CA TYR A 66 3.93 -18.12 -21.24
C TYR A 66 2.79 -17.46 -22.00
N TRP A 67 3.18 -16.89 -23.14
CA TRP A 67 2.64 -17.18 -24.47
C TRP A 67 3.86 -17.34 -25.38
#